data_AF-A0A833VZV6-F1
#
_entry.id   AF-A0A833VZV6-F1
#
_cell.length_a   1.000
_cell.length_b   1.000
_cell.length_c   1.000
_cell.angle_alpha   90.00
_cell.angle_beta   90.00
_cell.angle_gamma   90.00
#
_symmetry.space_group_name_H-M   'P 1'
#
loop_
_entity.id
_entity.type
_entity.pdbx_description
1 polymer ?
#
loop_
_entity_poly.entity_id
_entity_poly.type
_entity_poly.pdbx_seq_one_letter_code
_entity_poly.pdbx_strand_id
1 'polypeptide(L)'
;MSSFSMFESVTFTITKAVTPLLSGRCSASTSAACFEFIKQNATRNDPASVVAAIDTFAANNTMMNVGATKGAIIDAKNRQKTPRAMAEIGAYTGYSAVRFANTQREAAKAAGVDSHYYSFEYSPEFAARVREVP
;
A
#
# COMPACT_ATOMS: atom_id res chain seq x y z
N MET A 1 42.06 8.89 17.23
CA MET A 1 41.33 7.69 17.69
C MET A 1 40.18 8.19 18.56
N SER A 2 39.03 8.43 17.93
CA SER A 2 37.86 9.04 18.58
C SER A 2 37.09 7.98 19.38
N SER A 3 36.95 8.23 20.68
CA SER A 3 36.23 7.40 21.63
C SER A 3 34.73 7.45 21.30
N PHE A 4 34.24 6.46 20.55
CA PHE A 4 32.80 6.24 20.36
C PHE A 4 32.22 5.70 21.67
N SER A 5 31.42 6.54 22.31
CA SER A 5 30.91 6.34 23.66
C SER A 5 29.93 5.16 23.73
N MET A 6 30.19 4.24 24.66
CA MET A 6 29.35 3.09 25.02
C MET A 6 27.87 3.48 25.28
N PHE A 7 27.60 4.75 25.60
CA PHE A 7 26.26 5.30 25.81
C PHE A 7 25.39 5.34 24.54
N GLU A 8 25.95 5.57 23.35
CA GLU A 8 25.15 5.58 22.12
C GLU A 8 24.65 4.18 21.75
N SER A 9 25.49 3.16 21.96
CA SER A 9 25.14 1.74 21.72
C SER A 9 24.04 1.25 22.67
N VAL A 10 24.09 1.67 23.93
CA VAL A 10 23.06 1.34 24.94
C VAL A 10 21.74 2.02 24.58
N THR A 11 21.78 3.29 24.17
CA THR A 11 20.58 4.05 23.77
C THR A 11 19.93 3.44 22.52
N PHE A 12 20.72 3.01 21.53
CA PHE A 12 20.24 2.32 20.34
C PHE A 12 19.59 0.96 20.67
N THR A 13 20.23 0.18 21.54
CA THR A 13 19.75 -1.15 21.95
C THR A 13 18.45 -1.07 22.75
N ILE A 14 18.36 -0.13 23.69
CA ILE A 14 17.14 0.11 24.46
C ILE A 14 16.02 0.56 23.53
N THR A 15 16.28 1.53 22.65
CA THR A 15 15.27 2.01 21.68
C THR A 15 14.70 0.83 20.86
N LYS A 16 15.55 -0.06 20.35
CA LYS A 16 15.13 -1.24 19.58
C LYS A 16 14.33 -2.25 20.41
N ALA A 17 14.64 -2.39 21.71
CA ALA A 17 13.98 -3.32 22.62
C ALA A 17 12.64 -2.81 23.18
N VAL A 18 12.45 -1.50 23.34
CA VAL A 18 11.21 -0.92 23.91
C VAL A 18 10.19 -0.51 22.85
N THR A 19 10.62 -0.34 21.58
CA THR A 19 9.72 -0.03 20.45
C THR A 19 8.53 -1.01 20.31
N PRO A 20 8.70 -2.35 20.46
CA PRO A 20 7.59 -3.29 20.39
C PRO A 20 6.65 -3.25 21.62
N LEU A 21 7.11 -2.69 22.74
CA LEU A 21 6.34 -2.64 23.99
C LEU A 21 5.43 -1.40 24.05
N LEU A 22 5.80 -0.33 23.33
CA LEU A 22 5.00 0.89 23.16
C LEU A 22 3.96 0.78 22.03
N SER A 23 3.99 -0.28 21.21
CA SER A 23 3.10 -0.49 20.07
C SER A 23 1.72 -1.05 20.44
N GLY A 24 1.27 -0.86 21.68
CA GLY A 24 -0.09 -1.15 22.15
C GLY A 24 -1.19 -0.27 21.53
N ARG A 25 -1.18 -0.09 20.21
CA ARG A 25 -2.28 0.47 19.43
C ARG A 25 -2.80 -0.61 18.46
N CYS A 26 -3.87 -1.28 18.90
CA CYS A 26 -4.69 -2.12 18.05
C CYS A 26 -5.18 -1.33 16.80
N SER A 27 -5.13 -2.00 15.64
CA SER A 27 -5.45 -1.56 14.26
C SER A 27 -4.51 -0.59 13.53
N ALA A 28 -3.61 0.14 14.20
CA ALA A 28 -2.64 1.03 13.54
C ALA A 28 -1.34 0.32 13.11
N SER A 29 -1.05 -0.88 13.62
CA SER A 29 0.22 -1.56 13.38
C SER A 29 0.29 -2.31 12.04
N THR A 30 -0.80 -2.94 11.59
CA THR A 30 -0.74 -3.85 10.43
C THR A 30 -0.67 -3.12 9.09
N SER A 31 -1.48 -2.06 8.89
CA SER A 31 -1.44 -1.27 7.65
C SER A 31 -0.17 -0.42 7.54
N ALA A 32 0.31 0.13 8.66
CA ALA A 32 1.59 0.83 8.73
C ALA A 32 2.78 -0.12 8.43
N ALA A 33 2.79 -1.31 9.02
CA ALA A 33 3.81 -2.32 8.73
C ALA A 33 3.76 -2.78 7.26
N CYS A 34 2.56 -2.93 6.69
CA CYS A 34 2.39 -3.21 5.26
C CYS A 34 3.00 -2.09 4.41
N PHE A 35 2.76 -0.83 4.76
CA PHE A 35 3.33 0.31 4.04
C PHE A 35 4.86 0.32 4.08
N GLU A 36 5.48 0.11 5.24
CA GLU A 36 6.95 0.00 5.34
C GLU A 36 7.49 -1.19 4.53
N PHE A 37 6.77 -2.32 4.53
CA PHE A 37 7.12 -3.47 3.70
C PHE A 37 7.09 -3.14 2.20
N ILE A 38 6.07 -2.41 1.73
CA ILE A 38 5.98 -1.95 0.34
C ILE A 38 7.20 -1.07 0.00
N LYS A 39 7.54 -0.10 0.85
CA LYS A 39 8.68 0.80 0.59
C LYS A 39 10.02 0.08 0.44
N GLN A 40 10.18 -1.06 1.10
CA GLN A 40 11.41 -1.84 1.07
C GLN A 40 11.46 -2.84 -0.09
N ASN A 41 10.30 -3.30 -0.58
CA ASN A 41 10.21 -4.45 -1.49
C ASN A 41 9.57 -4.13 -2.85
N ALA A 42 8.87 -3.01 -2.99
CA ALA A 42 8.23 -2.60 -4.24
C ALA A 42 9.11 -1.66 -5.06
N THR A 43 9.05 -1.83 -6.38
CA THR A 43 9.73 -0.96 -7.34
C THR A 43 8.91 0.31 -7.57
N ARG A 44 9.54 1.48 -7.48
CA ARG A 44 8.91 2.77 -7.76
C ARG A 44 8.38 2.83 -9.19
N ASN A 45 7.18 3.36 -9.37
CA ASN A 45 6.43 3.44 -10.64
C ASN A 45 6.06 2.08 -11.24
N ASP A 46 6.05 0.99 -10.45
CA ASP A 46 5.59 -0.33 -10.87
C ASP A 46 4.38 -0.78 -10.02
N PRO A 47 3.15 -0.50 -10.48
CA PRO A 47 1.93 -0.92 -9.79
C PRO A 47 1.83 -2.43 -9.54
N ALA A 48 2.39 -3.25 -10.44
CA ALA A 48 2.34 -4.70 -10.29
C ALA A 48 3.26 -5.15 -9.15
N SER A 49 4.45 -4.55 -9.04
CA SER A 49 5.37 -4.77 -7.92
C SER A 49 4.76 -4.37 -6.58
N VAL A 50 4.08 -3.21 -6.51
CA VAL A 50 3.37 -2.77 -5.30
C VAL A 50 2.28 -3.76 -4.88
N VAL A 51 1.42 -4.18 -5.81
CA VAL A 51 0.35 -5.16 -5.52
C VAL A 51 0.95 -6.48 -5.05
N ALA A 52 2.01 -6.95 -5.68
CA ALA A 52 2.71 -8.18 -5.30
C ALA A 52 3.34 -8.08 -3.89
N ALA A 53 3.93 -6.93 -3.54
CA ALA A 53 4.46 -6.69 -2.19
C ALA A 53 3.35 -6.72 -1.13
N ILE A 54 2.20 -6.11 -1.41
CA ILE A 54 1.04 -6.14 -0.52
C ILE A 54 0.50 -7.58 -0.36
N ASP A 55 0.35 -8.32 -1.45
CA ASP A 55 -0.13 -9.71 -1.43
C ASP A 55 0.86 -10.61 -0.66
N THR A 56 2.16 -10.39 -0.82
CA THR A 56 3.21 -11.10 -0.06
C THR A 56 3.11 -10.81 1.43
N PHE A 57 2.91 -9.54 1.81
CA PHE A 57 2.71 -9.17 3.21
C PHE A 57 1.42 -9.80 3.78
N ALA A 58 0.33 -9.78 3.01
CA ALA A 58 -0.96 -10.33 3.41
C ALA A 58 -0.98 -11.86 3.52
N ALA A 59 -0.03 -12.58 2.91
CA ALA A 59 0.07 -14.03 3.03
C ALA A 59 0.26 -14.50 4.49
N ASN A 60 0.92 -13.68 5.33
CA ASN A 60 1.19 -13.99 6.74
C ASN A 60 0.45 -13.05 7.70
N ASN A 61 -0.34 -12.10 7.19
CA ASN A 61 -0.99 -11.07 8.00
C ASN A 61 -2.46 -10.96 7.60
N THR A 62 -3.37 -10.91 8.58
CA THR A 62 -4.79 -10.70 8.28
C THR A 62 -5.00 -9.26 7.81
N MET A 63 -5.36 -9.10 6.54
CA MET A 63 -5.56 -7.81 5.87
C MET A 63 -6.97 -7.71 5.31
N MET A 64 -7.52 -6.49 5.29
CA MET A 64 -8.84 -6.20 4.70
C MET A 64 -8.77 -5.90 3.19
N ASN A 65 -7.69 -6.32 2.52
CA ASN A 65 -7.50 -6.05 1.09
C ASN A 65 -8.48 -6.88 0.25
N VAL A 66 -8.76 -6.40 -0.96
CA VAL A 66 -9.61 -7.13 -1.92
C VAL A 66 -8.98 -8.48 -2.28
N GLY A 67 -7.65 -8.51 -2.45
CA GLY A 67 -6.89 -9.71 -2.80
C GLY A 67 -7.06 -10.14 -4.27
N ALA A 68 -6.24 -11.11 -4.68
CA ALA A 68 -6.06 -11.47 -6.08
C ALA A 68 -7.35 -11.95 -6.78
N THR A 69 -8.11 -12.84 -6.14
CA THR A 69 -9.30 -13.46 -6.75
C THR A 69 -10.40 -12.45 -7.03
N LYS A 70 -10.76 -11.63 -6.04
CA LYS A 70 -11.80 -10.60 -6.21
C LYS A 70 -11.29 -9.47 -7.10
N GLY A 71 -10.00 -9.13 -7.02
CA GLY A 71 -9.39 -8.11 -7.87
C GLY A 71 -9.46 -8.47 -9.35
N ALA A 72 -9.26 -9.74 -9.71
CA ALA A 72 -9.32 -10.21 -11.10
C ALA A 72 -10.71 -10.02 -11.74
N ILE A 73 -11.78 -10.11 -10.95
CA ILE A 73 -13.15 -9.85 -11.41
C ILE A 73 -13.30 -8.39 -11.84
N ILE A 74 -12.80 -7.45 -11.03
CA ILE A 74 -12.83 -6.02 -11.34
C ILE A 74 -11.92 -5.70 -12.53
N ASP A 75 -10.75 -6.33 -12.62
CA ASP A 75 -9.84 -6.16 -13.75
C ASP A 75 -10.51 -6.56 -15.07
N ALA A 76 -11.26 -7.67 -15.08
CA ALA A 76 -12.03 -8.11 -16.24
C ALA A 76 -13.12 -7.09 -16.61
N LYS A 77 -13.80 -6.51 -15.62
CA LYS A 77 -14.81 -5.45 -15.84
C LYS A 77 -14.20 -4.16 -16.37
N ASN A 78 -13.04 -3.75 -15.87
CA ASN A 78 -12.32 -2.58 -16.37
C ASN A 78 -11.94 -2.73 -17.85
N ARG A 79 -11.41 -3.90 -18.24
CA ARG A 79 -11.10 -4.20 -19.65
C ARG A 79 -12.35 -4.27 -20.53
N GLN A 80 -13.46 -4.77 -20.00
CA GLN A 80 -14.72 -4.88 -20.75
C GLN A 80 -15.39 -3.51 -20.97
N LYS A 81 -15.32 -2.61 -19.98
CA LYS A 81 -16.09 -1.36 -19.96
C LYS A 81 -15.27 -0.12 -20.31
N THR A 82 -13.94 -0.19 -20.19
CA THR A 82 -13.01 0.93 -20.42
C THR A 82 -13.51 2.22 -19.77
N PRO A 83 -13.73 2.22 -18.44
CA PRO A 83 -14.36 3.36 -17.78
C PRO A 83 -13.45 4.59 -17.84
N ARG A 84 -14.00 5.74 -18.26
CA ARG A 84 -13.30 7.04 -18.23
C ARG A 84 -13.18 7.62 -16.82
N ALA A 85 -14.09 7.25 -15.93
CA ALA A 85 -14.05 7.66 -14.53
C ALA A 85 -14.40 6.46 -13.64
N MET A 86 -13.61 6.27 -12.58
CA MET A 86 -13.90 5.30 -11.51
C MET A 86 -13.76 6.01 -10.17
N ALA A 87 -14.55 5.58 -9.20
CA ALA A 87 -14.46 6.06 -7.82
C ALA A 87 -14.49 4.87 -6.87
N GLU A 88 -13.66 4.91 -5.82
CA GLU A 88 -13.72 3.97 -4.70
C GLU A 88 -13.96 4.70 -3.37
N ILE A 89 -14.59 3.99 -2.43
CA ILE A 89 -14.84 4.47 -1.06
C ILE A 89 -14.08 3.53 -0.12
N GLY A 90 -13.03 4.07 0.50
CA GLY A 90 -12.08 3.36 1.36
C GLY A 90 -10.83 2.91 0.59
N ALA A 91 -9.71 3.58 0.86
CA ALA A 91 -8.40 3.26 0.26
C ALA A 91 -7.61 2.27 1.10
N TYR A 92 -7.69 2.39 2.43
CA TYR A 92 -6.95 1.56 3.40
C TYR A 92 -5.42 1.53 3.13
N THR A 93 -4.91 0.47 2.49
CA THR A 93 -3.49 0.29 2.12
C THR A 93 -3.16 0.79 0.72
N GLY A 94 -4.18 1.18 -0.06
CA GLY A 94 -4.05 1.54 -1.47
C GLY A 94 -4.07 0.34 -2.43
N TYR A 95 -4.29 -0.89 -1.94
CA TYR A 95 -4.29 -2.09 -2.78
C TYR A 95 -5.24 -1.99 -3.98
N SER A 96 -6.50 -1.63 -3.72
CA SER A 96 -7.52 -1.48 -4.76
C SER A 96 -7.21 -0.29 -5.67
N ALA A 97 -6.84 0.86 -5.10
CA ALA A 97 -6.47 2.06 -5.84
C ALA A 97 -5.40 1.74 -6.89
N VAL A 98 -4.28 1.16 -6.46
CA VAL A 98 -3.15 0.83 -7.34
C VAL A 98 -3.56 -0.16 -8.42
N ARG A 99 -4.23 -1.26 -8.04
CA ARG A 99 -4.63 -2.31 -8.97
C ARG A 99 -5.64 -1.82 -9.99
N PHE A 100 -6.74 -1.22 -9.53
CA PHE A 100 -7.85 -0.84 -10.38
C PHE A 100 -7.53 0.36 -11.24
N ALA A 101 -6.84 1.37 -10.70
CA ALA A 101 -6.39 2.51 -11.49
C ALA A 101 -5.39 2.08 -12.56
N ASN A 102 -4.47 1.15 -12.27
CA ASN A 102 -3.57 0.59 -13.27
C ASN A 102 -4.34 -0.12 -14.38
N THR A 103 -5.25 -1.05 -14.05
CA THR A 103 -6.02 -1.77 -15.07
C THR A 103 -6.93 -0.83 -15.87
N GLN A 104 -7.54 0.17 -15.23
CA GLN A 104 -8.33 1.21 -15.91
C GLN A 104 -7.47 1.99 -16.90
N ARG A 105 -6.29 2.46 -16.47
CA ARG A 105 -5.36 3.22 -17.29
C ARG A 105 -4.89 2.42 -18.50
N GLU A 106 -4.55 1.14 -18.32
CA GLU A 106 -4.15 0.26 -19.43
C GLU A 106 -5.28 0.07 -20.43
N ALA A 107 -6.52 -0.15 -19.97
CA ALA A 107 -7.69 -0.26 -20.84
C ALA A 107 -7.96 1.04 -21.60
N ALA A 108 -7.89 2.19 -20.91
CA ALA A 108 -8.12 3.50 -21.49
C ALA A 108 -7.05 3.87 -22.54
N LYS A 109 -5.78 3.58 -22.24
CA LYS A 109 -4.65 3.72 -23.18
C LYS A 109 -4.86 2.89 -24.44
N ALA A 110 -5.26 1.62 -24.29
CA ALA A 110 -5.55 0.74 -25.43
C ALA A 110 -6.72 1.25 -26.30
N ALA A 111 -7.69 1.94 -25.69
CA ALA A 111 -8.82 2.53 -26.38
C ALA A 111 -8.58 3.98 -26.87
N GLY A 112 -7.43 4.58 -26.57
CA GLY A 112 -7.13 5.97 -26.94
C GLY A 112 -8.01 7.00 -26.24
N VAL A 113 -8.45 6.74 -25.00
CA VAL A 113 -9.29 7.64 -24.21
C VAL A 113 -8.62 8.04 -22.90
N ASP A 114 -8.97 9.22 -22.40
CA ASP A 114 -8.56 9.64 -21.07
C ASP A 114 -9.35 8.90 -19.98
N SER A 115 -8.68 8.64 -18.86
CA SER A 115 -9.28 8.05 -17.67
C SER A 115 -8.80 8.69 -16.37
N HIS A 116 -9.66 8.75 -15.36
CA HIS A 116 -9.32 9.18 -14.01
C HIS A 116 -9.89 8.24 -12.96
N TYR A 117 -9.14 8.04 -11.87
CA TYR A 117 -9.53 7.22 -10.73
C TYR A 117 -9.56 8.08 -9.46
N TYR A 118 -10.72 8.15 -8.81
CA TYR A 118 -10.91 8.87 -7.56
C TYR A 118 -10.94 7.88 -6.39
N SER A 119 -10.16 8.17 -5.35
CA SER A 119 -10.18 7.38 -4.12
C SER A 119 -10.54 8.27 -2.94
N PHE A 120 -11.61 7.91 -2.23
CA PHE A 120 -12.09 8.64 -1.06
C PHE A 120 -11.77 7.84 0.19
N GLU A 121 -10.90 8.37 1.04
CA GLU A 121 -10.51 7.75 2.30
C GLU A 121 -10.84 8.71 3.45
N TYR A 122 -11.57 8.20 4.45
CA TYR A 122 -11.98 8.99 5.60
C TYR A 122 -10.80 9.25 6.54
N SER A 123 -9.97 8.22 6.78
CA SER A 123 -8.84 8.32 7.69
C SER A 123 -7.72 9.16 7.05
N PRO A 124 -7.35 10.32 7.64
CA PRO A 124 -6.26 11.14 7.10
C PRO A 124 -4.92 10.41 7.14
N GLU A 125 -4.73 9.49 8.10
CA GLU A 125 -3.52 8.67 8.23
C GLU A 125 -3.39 7.68 7.06
N PHE A 126 -4.47 7.00 6.69
CA PHE A 126 -4.47 6.08 5.55
C PHE A 126 -4.34 6.85 4.23
N ALA A 127 -5.06 7.96 4.09
CA ALA A 127 -4.96 8.83 2.93
C ALA A 127 -3.53 9.36 2.72
N ALA A 128 -2.81 9.72 3.80
CA ALA A 128 -1.43 10.15 3.73
C ALA A 128 -0.49 9.03 3.23
N ARG A 129 -0.62 7.81 3.76
CA ARG A 129 0.20 6.67 3.33
C ARG A 129 -0.04 6.28 1.87
N VAL A 130 -1.30 6.24 1.44
CA VAL A 130 -1.65 5.86 0.07
C VAL A 130 -1.07 6.83 -0.96
N ARG A 131 -0.94 8.11 -0.63
CA ARG A 131 -0.28 9.11 -1.49
C ARG A 131 1.22 8.86 -1.66
N GLU A 132 1.84 8.16 -0.72
CA GLU A 132 3.27 7.88 -0.67
C GLU A 132 3.62 6.47 -1.16
N VAL A 133 2.64 5.71 -1.68
CA VAL A 133 2.88 4.41 -2.31
C VAL A 133 3.77 4.61 -3.55
N PRO A 134 4.86 3.83 -3.69
CA PRO A 134 5.91 4.08 -4.67
C PRO A 134 5.51 3.79 -6.12
#